data_AF-A0A7C5IRS9-F1
#
_entry.id   AF-A0A7C5IRS9-F1
#
_cell.length_a   1.000
_cell.length_b   1.000
_cell.length_c   1.000
_cell.angle_alpha   90.00
_cell.angle_beta   90.00
_cell.angle_gamma   90.00
#
_symmetry.space_group_name_H-M   'P 1'
#
loop_
_entity.id
_entity.type
_entity.pdbx_description
1 polymer ?
#
loop_
_entity_poly.entity_id
_entity_poly.type
_entity_poly.pdbx_seq_one_letter_code
_entity_poly.pdbx_strand_id
1 'polypeptide(L)'
;MRKLGKDIKKILVTGGAGFIGSAVIAELQRHGVEVGVVDNLSFGNRKFIDIPDSHFFQQDILDKAALEATFQEFKPDWVIHLAAVHFIPWCNQHPYKAADINIRGTMHVLDAAQKISGLQ
;
A
#
# COMPACT_ATOMS: atom_id res chain seq x y z
N MET A 1 -15.50 -13.27 -15.91
CA MET A 1 -14.46 -12.71 -15.01
C MET A 1 -13.58 -13.86 -14.55
N ARG A 2 -12.25 -13.76 -14.74
CA ARG A 2 -11.29 -14.79 -14.29
C ARG A 2 -11.27 -14.81 -12.75
N LYS A 3 -11.39 -15.99 -12.14
CA LYS A 3 -11.15 -16.16 -10.69
C LYS A 3 -9.67 -15.84 -10.42
N LEU A 4 -9.36 -15.12 -9.35
CA LEU A 4 -7.99 -15.04 -8.85
C LEU A 4 -7.48 -16.48 -8.60
N GLY A 5 -6.21 -16.74 -8.93
CA GLY A 5 -5.60 -18.05 -8.74
C GLY A 5 -5.71 -18.49 -7.28
N LYS A 6 -5.81 -19.80 -7.04
CA LYS A 6 -5.98 -20.44 -5.72
C LYS A 6 -4.89 -20.11 -4.69
N ASP A 7 -3.84 -19.40 -5.10
CA ASP A 7 -2.60 -19.16 -4.35
C ASP A 7 -2.41 -17.70 -3.90
N ILE A 8 -3.29 -16.77 -4.29
CA ILE A 8 -3.20 -15.37 -3.83
C ILE A 8 -3.92 -15.26 -2.47
N LYS A 9 -3.15 -15.39 -1.38
CA LYS A 9 -3.73 -15.39 -0.02
C LYS A 9 -3.60 -14.04 0.66
N LYS A 10 -2.46 -13.36 0.53
CA LYS A 10 -2.17 -12.10 1.23
C LYS A 10 -1.68 -11.01 0.27
N ILE A 11 -2.35 -9.86 0.28
CA ILE A 11 -1.93 -8.69 -0.52
C ILE A 11 -1.72 -7.48 0.39
N LEU A 12 -0.56 -6.84 0.26
CA LEU A 12 -0.29 -5.56 0.91
C LEU A 12 -0.58 -4.40 -0.05
N VAL A 13 -1.44 -3.48 0.36
CA VAL A 13 -1.82 -2.30 -0.44
C VAL A 13 -1.27 -1.03 0.23
N THR A 14 -0.31 -0.35 -0.42
CA THR A 14 0.12 0.96 0.06
C THR A 14 -0.81 2.05 -0.51
N GLY A 15 -1.15 3.08 0.25
CA GLY A 15 -2.12 4.10 -0.18
C GLY A 15 -3.55 3.56 -0.16
N GLY A 16 -3.79 2.49 0.62
CA GLY A 16 -5.04 1.75 0.65
C GLY A 16 -6.22 2.57 1.20
N ALA A 17 -5.97 3.58 2.02
CA ALA A 17 -7.03 4.43 2.56
C ALA A 17 -7.38 5.61 1.61
N GLY A 18 -6.81 5.66 0.41
CA GLY A 18 -7.16 6.61 -0.64
C GLY A 18 -8.37 6.18 -1.49
N PHE A 19 -8.75 7.01 -2.46
CA PHE A 19 -9.92 6.77 -3.32
C PHE A 19 -9.82 5.47 -4.15
N ILE A 20 -8.68 5.24 -4.81
CA ILE A 20 -8.47 4.01 -5.61
C ILE A 20 -8.24 2.83 -4.66
N GLY A 21 -7.45 3.04 -3.61
CA GLY A 21 -7.10 2.00 -2.63
C GLY A 21 -8.31 1.35 -2.00
N SER A 22 -9.28 2.14 -1.53
CA SER A 22 -10.48 1.59 -0.87
C SER A 22 -11.34 0.73 -1.79
N ALA A 23 -11.48 1.13 -3.06
CA ALA A 23 -12.19 0.33 -4.07
C ALA A 23 -11.45 -0.98 -4.38
N VAL A 24 -10.13 -0.94 -4.49
CA VAL A 24 -9.30 -2.14 -4.71
C VAL A 24 -9.43 -3.11 -3.52
N ILE A 25 -9.31 -2.60 -2.29
CA ILE A 25 -9.44 -3.42 -1.07
C ILE A 25 -10.81 -4.11 -1.02
N ALA A 26 -11.89 -3.36 -1.29
CA ALA A 26 -13.24 -3.92 -1.29
C ALA A 26 -13.39 -5.07 -2.30
N GLU A 27 -12.80 -4.95 -3.50
CA GLU A 27 -12.82 -6.02 -4.49
C GLU A 27 -11.96 -7.21 -4.04
N LEU A 28 -10.75 -7.00 -3.52
CA LEU A 28 -9.90 -8.07 -3.01
C LEU A 28 -10.60 -8.90 -1.91
N GLN A 29 -11.26 -8.23 -0.97
CA GLN A 29 -12.04 -8.89 0.08
C GLN A 29 -13.20 -9.72 -0.48
N ARG A 30 -13.87 -9.27 -1.55
CA ARG A 30 -14.91 -10.06 -2.24
C ARG A 30 -14.38 -11.36 -2.85
N HIS A 31 -13.08 -11.43 -3.14
CA HIS A 31 -12.40 -12.65 -3.59
C HIS A 31 -11.77 -13.46 -2.44
N GLY A 32 -12.00 -13.07 -1.19
CA GLY A 32 -11.49 -13.79 -0.01
C GLY A 32 -9.99 -13.59 0.23
N VAL A 33 -9.40 -12.53 -0.33
CA VAL A 33 -7.99 -12.18 -0.12
C VAL A 33 -7.82 -11.53 1.26
N GLU A 34 -6.78 -11.93 1.99
CA GLU A 34 -6.34 -11.25 3.20
C GLU A 34 -5.58 -9.97 2.82
N VAL A 35 -6.10 -8.81 3.23
CA VAL A 35 -5.54 -7.52 2.83
C VAL A 35 -4.87 -6.85 4.02
N GLY A 36 -3.64 -6.39 3.81
CA GLY A 36 -2.92 -5.46 4.69
C GLY A 36 -2.83 -4.10 4.02
N VAL A 37 -2.84 -3.02 4.80
CA VAL A 37 -2.81 -1.64 4.27
C VAL A 37 -1.72 -0.82 4.93
N VAL A 38 -0.89 -0.17 4.10
CA VAL A 38 0.05 0.87 4.53
C VAL A 38 -0.47 2.23 4.09
N ASP A 39 -0.74 3.15 5.02
CA ASP A 39 -1.19 4.50 4.68
C ASP A 39 -0.85 5.49 5.80
N ASN A 40 -0.34 6.68 5.48
CA ASN A 40 -0.03 7.70 6.49
C ASN A 40 -1.21 8.64 6.79
N LEU A 41 -2.36 8.46 6.12
CA LEU A 41 -3.59 9.25 6.25
C LEU A 41 -3.42 10.74 5.89
N SER A 42 -2.37 11.11 5.14
CA SER A 42 -2.14 12.48 4.69
C SER A 42 -3.24 12.99 3.75
N PHE A 43 -3.69 12.14 2.82
CA PHE A 43 -4.79 12.39 1.90
C PHE A 43 -5.89 11.31 1.96
N GLY A 44 -5.60 10.17 2.60
CA GLY A 44 -6.54 9.07 2.80
C GLY A 44 -7.39 9.23 4.06
N ASN A 45 -8.37 8.34 4.25
CA ASN A 45 -9.17 8.30 5.46
C ASN A 45 -9.40 6.86 5.90
N ARG A 46 -9.05 6.54 7.15
CA ARG A 46 -9.23 5.21 7.75
C ARG A 46 -10.66 4.68 7.65
N LYS A 47 -11.66 5.57 7.60
CA LYS A 47 -13.08 5.23 7.46
C LYS A 47 -13.47 4.72 6.07
N PHE A 48 -12.62 4.88 5.05
CA PHE A 48 -12.91 4.40 3.70
C PHE A 48 -12.67 2.89 3.54
N ILE A 49 -12.04 2.24 4.52
CA ILE A 49 -11.66 0.84 4.45
C ILE A 49 -12.20 0.08 5.66
N ASP A 50 -12.72 -1.12 5.43
CA ASP A 50 -13.21 -2.03 6.46
C ASP A 50 -12.25 -3.22 6.60
N ILE A 51 -11.16 -3.01 7.32
CA ILE A 51 -10.16 -4.04 7.63
C ILE A 51 -9.91 -4.07 9.15
N PRO A 52 -9.43 -5.20 9.70
CA PRO A 52 -8.99 -5.26 11.10
C PRO A 52 -7.86 -4.28 11.38
N ASP A 53 -7.82 -3.71 12.58
CA ASP A 53 -6.74 -2.79 12.98
C ASP A 53 -5.36 -3.46 12.97
N SER A 54 -5.30 -4.77 13.23
CA SER A 54 -4.06 -5.56 13.10
C SER A 54 -3.50 -5.63 11.68
N HIS A 55 -4.28 -5.24 10.67
CA HIS A 55 -3.88 -5.25 9.26
C HIS A 55 -3.72 -3.82 8.72
N PHE A 56 -3.92 -2.80 9.55
CA PHE A 56 -3.74 -1.42 9.19
C PHE A 56 -2.44 -0.87 9.79
N PHE A 57 -1.48 -0.59 8.91
CA PHE A 57 -0.18 -0.05 9.26
C PHE A 57 -0.17 1.45 8.93
N GLN A 58 -0.38 2.29 9.95
CA GLN A 58 -0.31 3.73 9.77
C GLN A 58 1.15 4.19 9.64
N GLN A 59 1.70 4.11 8.43
CA GLN A 59 3.11 4.36 8.14
C GLN A 59 3.28 5.20 6.88
N ASP A 60 4.36 5.99 6.86
CA ASP A 60 4.79 6.71 5.67
C ASP A 60 5.74 5.83 4.85
N ILE A 61 5.53 5.75 3.52
CA ILE A 61 6.43 5.02 2.62
C ILE A 61 7.84 5.62 2.57
N LEU A 62 8.03 6.85 3.07
CA LEU A 62 9.34 7.48 3.23
C LEU A 62 10.10 6.96 4.46
N ASP A 63 9.44 6.32 5.42
CA ASP A 63 10.10 5.63 6.53
C ASP A 63 10.47 4.20 6.10
N LYS A 64 11.69 4.08 5.57
CA LYS A 64 12.20 2.79 5.06
C LYS A 64 12.21 1.70 6.13
N ALA A 65 12.60 2.02 7.36
CA ALA A 65 12.74 1.01 8.40
C ALA A 65 11.37 0.50 8.88
N ALA A 66 10.41 1.41 9.07
CA ALA A 66 9.05 1.05 9.44
C ALA A 66 8.36 0.25 8.32
N LEU A 67 8.54 0.66 7.06
CA LEU A 67 7.99 -0.04 5.90
C LEU A 67 8.54 -1.47 5.79
N GLU A 68 9.86 -1.65 5.95
CA GLU A 68 10.47 -2.98 5.95
C GLU A 68 9.93 -3.86 7.09
N ALA A 69 9.75 -3.30 8.29
CA ALA A 69 9.15 -4.02 9.40
C ALA A 69 7.71 -4.46 9.09
N THR A 70 6.89 -3.58 8.50
CA THR A 70 5.52 -3.91 8.07
C THR A 70 5.50 -5.06 7.06
N PHE A 71 6.41 -5.05 6.08
CA PHE A 71 6.52 -6.14 5.09
C PHE A 71 6.86 -7.47 5.77
N GLN A 72 7.78 -7.47 6.73
CA GLN A 72 8.19 -8.67 7.48
C GLN A 72 7.11 -9.18 8.44
N GLU A 73 6.32 -8.27 9.01
CA GLU A 73 5.18 -8.60 9.88
C GLU A 73 4.04 -9.21 9.07
N PHE A 74 3.61 -8.55 7.99
CA PHE A 74 2.45 -8.97 7.21
C PHE A 74 2.75 -10.16 6.28
N LYS A 75 3.97 -10.24 5.74
CA LYS A 75 4.45 -11.25 4.77
C LYS A 75 3.51 -11.42 3.58
N PRO A 76 3.37 -10.40 2.72
CA PRO A 76 2.49 -10.47 1.56
C PRO A 76 2.99 -11.46 0.49
N ASP A 77 2.06 -12.06 -0.24
CA ASP A 77 2.34 -12.79 -1.48
C ASP A 77 2.43 -11.82 -2.68
N TRP A 78 1.70 -10.70 -2.62
CA TRP A 78 1.68 -9.65 -3.63
C TRP A 78 1.62 -8.26 -3.00
N VAL A 79 2.11 -7.25 -3.73
CA VAL A 79 2.02 -5.84 -3.35
C VAL A 79 1.28 -5.06 -4.43
N ILE A 80 0.31 -4.24 -4.01
CA ILE A 80 -0.32 -3.24 -4.88
C ILE A 80 0.09 -1.86 -4.36
N HIS A 81 0.93 -1.17 -5.12
CA HIS A 81 1.46 0.14 -4.74
C HIS A 81 0.61 1.28 -5.31
N LEU A 82 -0.18 1.95 -4.44
CA LEU A 82 -1.03 3.10 -4.78
C LEU A 82 -0.69 4.36 -3.98
N ALA A 83 0.31 4.31 -3.09
CA ALA A 83 0.72 5.46 -2.28
C ALA A 83 1.46 6.48 -3.16
N ALA A 84 0.80 7.61 -3.44
CA ALA A 84 1.35 8.69 -4.24
C ALA A 84 0.62 10.00 -3.96
N VAL A 85 1.27 11.12 -4.29
CA VAL A 85 0.61 12.42 -4.43
C VAL A 85 0.40 12.73 -5.91
N HIS A 86 -0.86 12.90 -6.30
CA HIS A 86 -1.27 13.04 -7.71
C HIS A 86 -1.98 14.37 -8.02
N PHE A 87 -2.24 15.21 -7.01
CA PHE A 87 -2.89 16.50 -7.21
C PHE A 87 -1.91 17.52 -7.81
N ILE A 88 -2.01 17.73 -9.13
CA ILE A 88 -1.07 18.50 -9.95
C ILE A 88 -0.73 19.89 -9.34
N PRO A 89 -1.69 20.71 -8.88
CA PRO A 89 -1.36 22.01 -8.31
C PRO A 89 -0.44 21.91 -7.08
N TRP A 90 -0.65 20.92 -6.20
CA TRP A 90 0.21 20.71 -5.04
C TRP A 90 1.60 20.19 -5.45
N CYS A 91 1.66 19.29 -6.44
CA CYS A 91 2.94 18.80 -6.98
C CYS A 91 3.77 19.93 -7.59
N ASN A 92 3.14 20.86 -8.31
CA ASN A 92 3.82 22.03 -8.87
C ASN A 92 4.34 22.98 -7.79
N GLN A 93 3.61 23.12 -6.67
CA GLN A 93 4.04 23.93 -5.52
C GLN A 93 5.14 23.24 -4.70
N HIS A 94 5.18 21.91 -4.68
CA HIS A 94 6.10 21.11 -3.85
C HIS A 94 6.83 20.02 -4.64
N PRO A 95 7.57 20.37 -5.71
CA PRO A 95 8.10 19.38 -6.66
C PRO A 95 9.06 18.39 -6.00
N TYR A 96 9.93 18.85 -5.09
CA TYR A 96 10.84 17.96 -4.37
C TYR A 96 10.12 17.00 -3.42
N LYS A 97 9.06 17.45 -2.73
CA LYS A 97 8.26 16.56 -1.88
C LYS A 97 7.46 15.55 -2.71
N ALA A 98 6.93 15.98 -3.85
CA ALA A 98 6.25 15.09 -4.78
C ALA A 98 7.21 14.04 -5.34
N ALA A 99 8.43 14.43 -5.71
CA ALA A 99 9.47 13.50 -6.14
C ALA A 99 9.89 12.54 -5.02
N ASP A 100 10.03 13.04 -3.79
CA ASP A 100 10.32 12.17 -2.64
C ASP A 100 9.23 11.11 -2.46
N ILE A 101 7.96 11.51 -2.38
CA ILE A 101 6.84 10.57 -2.17
C ILE A 101 6.74 9.60 -3.35
N ASN A 102 6.67 10.10 -4.58
CA ASN A 102 6.33 9.29 -5.76
C ASN A 102 7.51 8.51 -6.34
N ILE A 103 8.76 8.97 -6.15
CA ILE A 103 9.95 8.31 -6.67
C ILE A 103 10.67 7.60 -5.53
N ARG A 104 11.15 8.34 -4.52
CA ARG A 104 11.92 7.74 -3.41
C ARG A 104 11.06 6.80 -2.57
N GLY A 105 9.81 7.13 -2.32
CA GLY A 105 8.85 6.25 -1.65
C GLY A 105 8.59 4.97 -2.45
N THR A 106 8.42 5.06 -3.77
CA THR A 106 8.32 3.87 -4.64
C THR A 106 9.56 3.00 -4.53
N MET A 107 10.76 3.59 -4.51
CA MET A 107 12.01 2.83 -4.32
C MET A 107 12.05 2.11 -2.97
N HIS A 108 11.57 2.72 -1.88
CA HIS A 108 11.48 2.04 -0.58
C HIS A 108 10.51 0.86 -0.61
N VAL A 109 9.36 1.00 -1.30
CA VAL A 109 8.41 -0.10 -1.47
C VAL A 109 9.03 -1.26 -2.25
N LEU A 110 9.78 -0.98 -3.32
CA LEU A 110 10.52 -1.99 -4.08
C LEU A 110 11.63 -2.66 -3.25
N ASP A 111 12.40 -1.88 -2.49
CA ASP A 111 13.43 -2.40 -1.59
C ASP A 111 12.85 -3.34 -0.52
N ALA A 112 11.72 -2.95 0.08
CA ALA A 112 11.02 -3.77 1.07
C ALA A 112 10.43 -5.04 0.43
N ALA A 113 9.84 -4.93 -0.76
CA ALA A 113 9.31 -6.05 -1.53
C ALA A 113 10.39 -7.08 -1.86
N GLN A 114 11.58 -6.65 -2.31
CA GLN A 114 12.70 -7.53 -2.64
C GLN A 114 13.16 -8.39 -1.45
N LYS A 115 12.95 -7.92 -0.22
CA LYS A 115 13.34 -8.62 1.01
C LYS A 115 12.33 -9.70 1.44
N ILE A 116 11.18 -9.80 0.78
CA ILE A 116 10.16 -10.82 1.07
C ILE A 116 10.36 -12.04 0.17
N SER A 117 10.67 -13.17 0.80
CA SER A 117 10.82 -14.44 0.11
C SER A 117 9.47 -14.94 -0.40
N GLY A 118 9.40 -15.30 -1.68
CA GLY A 118 8.18 -15.86 -2.29
C GLY A 118 7.20 -14.83 -2.84
N LEU A 119 7.50 -13.53 -2.72
CA LEU A 119 6.72 -12.46 -3.36
C LEU A 119 6.66 -12.69 -4.88
N GLN A 120 5.46 -12.62 -5.45
CA GLN A 120 5.19 -12.83 -6.88
C GLN A 120 5.20 -11.52 -7.69
#